data_AF-A0A6J8BU92-F1
#
_entry.id   AF-A0A6J8BU92-F1
#
_cell.length_a   1.000
_cell.length_b   1.000
_cell.length_c   1.000
_cell.angle_alpha   90.00
_cell.angle_beta   90.00
_cell.angle_gamma   90.00
#
_symmetry.space_group_name_H-M   'P 1'
#
loop_
_entity.id
_entity.type
_entity.pdbx_description
1 polymer ?
#
loop_
_entity_poly.entity_id
_entity_poly.type
_entity_poly.pdbx_seq_one_letter_code
_entity_poly.pdbx_strand_id
1 'polypeptide(L)'
;MMNTVRDNLSSDNTFVEITSGSFGEGLEIQGSDFDLMKIIKSIEICEDPNIPFFSDKTYFAIDRADTQLGFAQLRLLYSNDKAIFDLCRDGQREFYFSSTAFKPQFSSNILPIVHGTCLSDKQGLFDLALCCHSKSWITPATQWITRSNNSWPDEDVKQKMTIVQLWKLLLLDCVIFYPNSILIPNELQTKVNSDIRRIPPVVYAHYFLVLCQYRLKNEQQCRDSLQDLKLTLEENYFISQPIGKCFSYAILGIAFQLGGGIESAKSAFIQSIALEPDTIKTIL
;
A
#
# COMPACT_ATOMS: atom_id res chain seq x y z
N MET A 1 18.21 -1.08 15.44
CA MET A 1 17.70 -0.19 14.38
C MET A 1 16.86 -1.06 13.46
N MET A 2 15.54 -1.12 13.65
CA MET A 2 14.66 -1.94 12.80
C MET A 2 14.34 -1.12 11.55
N ASN A 3 15.02 -1.43 10.43
CA ASN A 3 14.53 -1.04 9.12
C ASN A 3 13.25 -1.85 8.89
N THR A 4 12.13 -1.17 8.64
CA THR A 4 10.91 -1.88 8.29
C THR A 4 11.08 -2.44 6.87
N VAL A 5 10.52 -3.61 6.59
CA VAL A 5 10.60 -4.28 5.27
C VAL A 5 10.16 -3.35 4.12
N ARG A 6 9.36 -2.31 4.41
CA ARG A 6 8.86 -1.33 3.46
C ARG A 6 9.86 -0.23 3.08
N ASP A 7 10.88 0.03 3.89
CA ASP A 7 11.90 1.06 3.60
C ASP A 7 12.73 0.72 2.34
N ASN A 8 12.76 -0.56 1.94
CA ASN A 8 13.58 -1.11 0.86
C ASN A 8 12.83 -1.39 -0.45
N LEU A 9 11.52 -1.12 -0.54
CA LEU A 9 10.71 -1.48 -1.72
C LEU A 9 10.57 -0.36 -2.76
N SER A 10 10.92 0.88 -2.39
CA SER A 10 10.90 2.04 -3.30
C SER A 10 12.31 2.32 -3.83
N SER A 11 12.48 2.30 -5.16
CA SER A 11 13.69 2.78 -5.84
C SER A 11 13.85 4.31 -5.78
N ASP A 12 12.82 5.02 -5.34
CA ASP A 12 12.84 6.46 -5.16
C ASP A 12 13.55 6.81 -3.84
N ASN A 13 14.62 7.59 -3.93
CA ASN A 13 15.37 8.07 -2.77
C ASN A 13 14.67 9.21 -2.04
N THR A 14 13.58 9.77 -2.59
CA THR A 14 12.86 10.91 -2.02
C THR A 14 11.67 10.50 -1.17
N PHE A 15 10.91 9.46 -1.58
CA PHE A 15 9.73 8.99 -0.85
C PHE A 15 9.78 7.49 -0.52
N VAL A 16 9.15 7.11 0.60
CA VAL A 16 8.62 5.76 0.81
C VAL A 16 7.13 5.80 0.49
N GLU A 17 6.67 4.91 -0.38
CA GLU A 17 5.25 4.76 -0.70
C GLU A 17 4.65 3.63 0.12
N ILE A 18 3.51 3.90 0.74
CA ILE A 18 2.76 2.93 1.52
C ILE A 18 1.31 3.00 1.09
N THR A 19 0.78 1.89 0.61
CA THR A 19 -0.66 1.71 0.42
C THR A 19 -1.31 1.39 1.76
N SER A 20 -2.46 2.02 2.01
CA SER A 20 -3.24 1.85 3.24
C SER A 20 -4.73 1.80 2.92
N GLY A 21 -5.58 1.90 3.94
CA GLY A 21 -7.03 1.83 3.78
C GLY A 21 -7.51 0.45 3.34
N SER A 22 -8.75 0.38 2.89
CA SER A 22 -9.40 -0.90 2.53
C SER A 22 -8.63 -1.64 1.44
N PHE A 23 -8.19 -0.92 0.41
CA PHE A 23 -7.36 -1.47 -0.66
C PHE A 23 -6.00 -1.95 -0.14
N GLY A 24 -5.28 -1.09 0.59
CA GLY A 24 -4.00 -1.45 1.18
C GLY A 24 -4.08 -2.61 2.18
N GLU A 25 -5.25 -2.89 2.75
CA GLU A 25 -5.56 -4.03 3.65
C GLU A 25 -6.05 -5.28 2.92
N GLY A 26 -6.22 -5.23 1.60
CA GLY A 26 -6.71 -6.33 0.76
C GLY A 26 -8.21 -6.54 0.81
N LEU A 27 -8.95 -5.56 1.30
CA LEU A 27 -10.40 -5.55 1.37
C LEU A 27 -10.93 -4.64 0.26
N GLU A 28 -10.99 -5.15 -0.96
CA GLU A 28 -11.46 -4.40 -2.12
C GLU A 28 -13.00 -4.50 -2.21
N ILE A 29 -13.70 -3.62 -1.50
CA ILE A 29 -15.17 -3.60 -1.41
C ILE A 29 -15.78 -2.54 -2.32
N GLN A 30 -17.09 -2.62 -2.58
CA GLN A 30 -17.77 -1.60 -3.37
C GLN A 30 -17.69 -0.24 -2.68
N GLY A 31 -17.18 0.76 -3.40
CA GLY A 31 -16.96 2.10 -2.87
C GLY A 31 -15.56 2.31 -2.27
N SER A 32 -14.71 1.29 -2.25
CA SER A 32 -13.28 1.46 -1.93
C SER A 32 -12.61 2.39 -2.94
N ASP A 33 -11.82 3.31 -2.42
CA ASP A 33 -10.83 4.13 -3.10
C ASP A 33 -9.42 3.54 -2.91
N PHE A 34 -8.45 4.12 -3.60
CA PHE A 34 -7.03 3.78 -3.48
C PHE A 34 -6.33 4.82 -2.61
N ASP A 35 -5.96 4.45 -1.39
CA ASP A 35 -5.20 5.29 -0.47
C ASP A 35 -3.69 5.08 -0.63
N LEU A 36 -2.98 6.14 -1.00
CA LEU A 36 -1.52 6.19 -1.05
C LEU A 36 -0.97 7.16 -0.02
N MET A 37 -0.10 6.67 0.86
CA MET A 37 0.72 7.50 1.73
C MET A 37 2.12 7.63 1.14
N LYS A 38 2.58 8.86 0.90
CA LYS A 38 3.98 9.14 0.55
C LYS A 38 4.69 9.75 1.74
N ILE A 39 5.65 9.01 2.28
CA ILE A 39 6.50 9.44 3.39
C ILE A 39 7.75 10.10 2.84
N ILE A 40 8.01 11.33 3.25
CA ILE A 40 9.16 12.12 2.80
C ILE A 40 10.41 11.68 3.57
N LYS A 41 11.41 11.11 2.87
CA LYS A 41 12.63 10.54 3.49
C LYS A 41 13.57 11.61 4.07
N SER A 42 13.52 12.82 3.54
CA SER A 42 14.37 13.95 3.96
C SER A 42 13.87 14.66 5.22
N ILE A 43 12.69 14.32 5.74
CA ILE A 43 12.11 14.92 6.93
C ILE A 43 12.02 13.89 8.06
N GLU A 44 12.58 14.22 9.22
CA GLU A 44 12.54 13.38 10.41
C GLU A 44 11.80 14.08 11.56
N ILE A 45 10.84 13.36 12.15
CA ILE A 45 10.03 13.86 13.26
C ILE A 45 10.52 13.26 14.58
N CYS A 46 10.86 14.12 15.53
CA CYS A 46 11.53 13.78 16.77
C CYS A 46 10.66 14.13 17.98
N GLU A 47 10.69 13.30 19.02
CA GLU A 47 10.12 13.65 20.32
C GLU A 47 11.19 14.26 21.25
N ASP A 48 12.42 13.75 21.19
CA ASP A 48 13.57 14.32 21.91
C ASP A 48 14.36 15.28 21.00
N PRO A 49 14.46 16.58 21.36
CA PRO A 49 15.20 17.57 20.57
C PRO A 49 16.73 17.43 20.68
N ASN A 50 17.26 16.57 21.57
CA ASN A 50 18.70 16.46 21.83
C ASN A 50 19.44 15.45 20.94
N ILE A 51 18.83 15.02 19.83
CA ILE A 51 19.47 14.10 18.90
C ILE A 51 20.47 14.83 17.96
N PRO A 52 21.54 14.15 17.52
CA PRO A 52 22.46 14.74 16.54
C PRO A 52 21.76 14.92 15.19
N PHE A 53 21.90 16.11 14.60
CA PHE A 53 21.36 16.41 13.28
C PHE A 53 22.34 16.04 12.17
N PHE A 54 21.83 15.41 11.11
CA PHE A 54 22.54 15.18 9.86
C PHE A 54 22.19 16.29 8.84
N SER A 55 23.19 16.83 8.15
CA SER A 55 23.04 18.02 7.30
C SER A 55 22.21 17.80 6.02
N ASP A 56 21.97 16.56 5.64
CA ASP A 56 21.15 16.14 4.49
C ASP A 56 19.65 16.03 4.83
N LYS A 57 19.25 16.28 6.09
CA LYS A 57 17.88 16.13 6.56
C LYS A 57 17.33 17.38 7.23
N THR A 58 16.01 17.45 7.26
CA THR A 58 15.23 18.42 8.03
C THR A 58 14.65 17.73 9.27
N TYR A 59 14.70 18.40 10.42
CA TYR A 59 14.23 17.88 11.69
C TYR A 59 13.14 18.77 12.28
N PHE A 60 12.04 18.15 12.69
CA PHE A 60 11.00 18.79 13.47
C PHE A 60 10.80 18.07 14.81
N ALA A 61 10.56 18.83 15.87
CA ALA A 61 10.06 18.32 17.13
C ALA A 61 8.53 18.29 17.14
N ILE A 62 7.95 17.26 17.73
CA ILE A 62 6.52 17.26 18.06
C ILE A 62 6.32 18.17 19.28
N ASP A 63 5.62 19.27 19.07
CA ASP A 63 5.17 20.18 20.12
C ASP A 63 3.69 19.91 20.44
N ARG A 64 3.38 19.81 21.74
CA ARG A 64 2.06 19.40 22.25
C ARG A 64 1.50 20.38 23.29
N ALA A 65 2.15 21.53 23.49
CA ALA A 65 1.75 22.45 24.55
C ALA A 65 0.26 22.85 24.47
N ASP A 66 -0.32 22.93 23.25
CA ASP A 66 -1.69 23.40 23.02
C ASP A 66 -2.43 22.69 21.85
N THR A 67 -2.30 21.37 21.69
CA THR A 67 -2.97 20.65 20.59
C THR A 67 -4.21 19.85 21.02
N GLN A 68 -5.26 19.91 20.20
CA GLN A 68 -6.41 19.03 20.32
C GLN A 68 -5.98 17.56 20.11
N LEU A 69 -6.65 16.62 20.79
CA LEU A 69 -6.45 15.19 20.55
C LEU A 69 -6.56 14.85 19.05
N GLY A 70 -5.58 14.11 18.54
CA GLY A 70 -5.47 13.80 17.11
C GLY A 70 -4.65 14.81 16.29
N PHE A 71 -4.21 15.92 16.89
CA PHE A 71 -3.36 16.92 16.25
C PHE A 71 -2.02 17.07 16.97
N ALA A 72 -1.00 17.44 16.20
CA ALA A 72 0.33 17.74 16.69
C ALA A 72 0.86 18.98 15.96
N GLN A 73 1.58 19.85 16.68
CA GLN A 73 2.37 20.90 16.06
C GLN A 73 3.77 20.39 15.81
N LEU A 74 4.36 20.81 14.69
CA LEU A 74 5.72 20.44 14.32
C LEU A 74 6.57 21.70 14.37
N ARG A 75 7.49 21.73 15.32
CA ARG A 75 8.43 22.83 15.52
C ARG A 75 9.75 22.52 14.83
N LEU A 76 10.23 23.44 14.00
CA LEU A 76 11.47 23.28 13.26
C LEU A 76 12.66 23.32 14.22
N LEU A 77 13.47 22.25 14.20
CA LEU A 77 14.74 22.18 14.94
C LEU A 77 15.93 22.54 14.05
N TYR A 78 15.93 22.01 12.83
CA TYR A 78 17.00 22.19 11.87
C TYR A 78 16.51 21.96 10.44
N SER A 79 16.92 22.82 9.51
CA SER A 79 16.85 22.57 8.08
C SER A 79 17.95 23.34 7.36
N ASN A 80 18.50 22.74 6.31
CA ASN A 80 19.36 23.43 5.35
C ASN A 80 18.61 23.78 4.05
N ASP A 81 17.32 23.43 3.96
CA ASP A 81 16.48 23.67 2.80
C ASP A 81 15.71 24.98 2.98
N LYS A 82 15.98 25.95 2.11
CA LYS A 82 15.29 27.25 2.11
C LYS A 82 13.79 27.12 1.89
N ALA A 83 13.34 26.15 1.10
CA ALA A 83 11.92 25.94 0.84
C ALA A 83 11.15 25.52 2.10
N ILE A 84 11.81 24.84 3.05
CA ILE A 84 11.22 24.48 4.34
C ILE A 84 10.92 25.72 5.18
N PHE A 85 11.75 26.76 5.10
CA PHE A 85 11.50 28.00 5.83
C PHE A 85 10.25 28.73 5.32
N ASP A 86 9.99 28.71 4.00
CA ASP A 86 8.77 29.28 3.41
C ASP A 86 7.49 28.54 3.83
N LEU A 87 7.64 27.26 4.17
CA LEU A 87 6.60 26.39 4.69
C LEU A 87 6.38 26.53 6.20
N CYS A 88 7.27 27.22 6.90
CA CYS A 88 7.14 27.48 8.32
C CYS A 88 6.49 28.84 8.59
N ARG A 89 5.94 29.02 9.79
CA ARG A 89 5.40 30.27 10.30
C ARG A 89 6.07 30.60 11.62
N ASP A 90 6.36 31.87 11.84
CA ASP A 90 6.92 32.36 13.10
C ASP A 90 5.83 32.33 14.19
N GLY A 91 6.06 31.52 15.21
CA GLY A 91 5.28 31.46 16.44
C GLY A 91 6.14 31.98 17.59
N GLN A 92 6.02 33.27 17.89
CA GLN A 92 6.58 33.92 19.09
C GLN A 92 7.99 33.44 19.48
N ARG A 93 8.92 33.35 18.51
CA ARG A 93 10.36 32.94 18.59
C ARG A 93 10.71 31.55 18.10
N GLU A 94 9.74 30.72 17.72
CA GLU A 94 9.98 29.39 17.15
C GLU A 94 9.28 29.24 15.80
N PHE A 95 9.82 28.43 14.91
CA PHE A 95 9.25 28.21 13.58
C PHE A 95 8.41 26.94 13.57
N TYR A 96 7.16 27.03 13.13
CA TYR A 96 6.24 25.90 13.08
C TYR A 96 5.84 25.56 11.65
N PHE A 97 5.80 24.27 11.32
CA PHE A 97 5.41 23.78 10.01
C PHE A 97 3.93 24.06 9.71
N SER A 98 3.66 24.65 8.54
CA SER A 98 2.30 24.93 8.09
C SER A 98 1.81 23.88 7.10
N SER A 99 0.95 22.97 7.57
CA SER A 99 0.30 21.99 6.70
C SER A 99 -0.57 22.64 5.62
N THR A 100 -1.12 23.84 5.87
CA THR A 100 -1.91 24.59 4.90
C THR A 100 -1.06 25.24 3.81
N ALA A 101 0.19 25.62 4.12
CA ALA A 101 1.14 26.09 3.11
C ALA A 101 1.74 24.92 2.31
N PHE A 102 1.88 23.76 2.94
CA PHE A 102 2.52 22.59 2.35
C PHE A 102 1.67 21.87 1.32
N LYS A 103 0.41 21.52 1.66
CA LYS A 103 -0.45 20.70 0.79
C LYS A 103 -0.63 21.24 -0.62
N PRO A 104 -0.87 22.55 -0.85
CA PRO A 104 -1.09 23.08 -2.19
C PRO A 104 0.12 22.93 -3.13
N GLN A 105 1.34 22.79 -2.59
CA GLN A 105 2.54 22.62 -3.42
C GLN A 105 2.55 21.33 -4.23
N PHE A 106 1.74 20.35 -3.83
CA PHE A 106 1.66 19.03 -4.48
C PHE A 106 0.36 18.85 -5.26
N SER A 107 -0.52 19.85 -5.28
CA SER A 107 -1.70 19.82 -6.13
C SER A 107 -1.27 19.88 -7.59
N SER A 108 -1.92 19.07 -8.42
CA SER A 108 -1.63 18.95 -9.85
C SER A 108 -2.93 18.77 -10.64
N ASN A 109 -2.84 18.76 -11.97
CA ASN A 109 -3.99 18.45 -12.82
C ASN A 109 -4.55 17.04 -12.58
N ILE A 110 -3.72 16.11 -12.07
CA ILE A 110 -4.07 14.73 -11.75
C ILE A 110 -4.75 14.65 -10.39
N LEU A 111 -4.23 15.40 -9.40
CA LEU A 111 -4.75 15.46 -8.03
C LEU A 111 -5.22 16.89 -7.69
N PRO A 112 -6.32 17.35 -8.31
CA PRO A 112 -6.74 18.74 -8.18
C PRO A 112 -7.54 19.02 -6.91
N ILE A 113 -8.09 18.00 -6.25
CA ILE A 113 -8.97 18.17 -5.11
C ILE A 113 -8.15 18.10 -3.82
N VAL A 114 -8.14 19.17 -3.04
CA VAL A 114 -7.55 19.18 -1.70
C VAL A 114 -8.70 19.04 -0.69
N HIS A 115 -8.70 17.98 0.12
CA HIS A 115 -9.68 17.80 1.20
C HIS A 115 -9.00 17.24 2.44
N GLY A 116 -9.40 17.69 3.64
CA GLY A 116 -8.76 17.27 4.88
C GLY A 116 -7.23 17.34 4.81
N THR A 117 -6.56 16.21 4.98
CA THR A 117 -5.10 16.03 4.86
C THR A 117 -4.64 15.47 3.51
N CYS A 118 -5.57 15.18 2.60
CA CYS A 118 -5.33 14.41 1.39
C CYS A 118 -5.52 15.25 0.10
N LEU A 119 -4.96 14.71 -0.98
CA LEU A 119 -5.14 15.15 -2.35
C LEU A 119 -5.85 14.06 -3.14
N SER A 120 -6.94 14.37 -3.83
CA SER A 120 -7.69 13.38 -4.60
C SER A 120 -7.73 13.69 -6.07
N ASP A 121 -7.91 12.64 -6.86
CA ASP A 121 -8.32 12.76 -8.25
C ASP A 121 -9.76 13.30 -8.37
N LYS A 122 -10.20 13.61 -9.60
CA LYS A 122 -11.54 14.18 -9.81
C LYS A 122 -12.66 13.18 -9.57
N GLN A 123 -12.34 11.90 -9.60
CA GLN A 123 -13.27 10.79 -9.50
C GLN A 123 -13.45 10.33 -8.05
N GLY A 124 -12.58 10.75 -7.13
CA GLY A 124 -12.54 10.27 -5.75
C GLY A 124 -12.14 8.80 -5.67
N LEU A 125 -11.39 8.30 -6.65
CA LEU A 125 -10.93 6.91 -6.70
C LEU A 125 -9.51 6.75 -6.16
N PHE A 126 -8.79 7.87 -5.98
CA PHE A 126 -7.41 7.89 -5.54
C PHE A 126 -7.21 9.04 -4.58
N ASP A 127 -6.69 8.71 -3.40
CA ASP A 127 -6.34 9.65 -2.34
C ASP A 127 -4.85 9.56 -2.01
N LEU A 128 -4.18 10.71 -1.99
CA LEU A 128 -2.78 10.86 -1.63
C LEU A 128 -2.65 11.62 -0.32
N ALA A 129 -2.09 10.96 0.68
CA ALA A 129 -1.62 11.58 1.91
C ALA A 129 -0.10 11.78 1.87
N LEU A 130 0.35 13.01 2.11
CA LEU A 130 1.78 13.30 2.31
C LEU A 130 2.09 13.21 3.79
N CYS A 131 3.13 12.45 4.13
CA CYS A 131 3.42 12.08 5.51
C CYS A 131 4.89 12.34 5.86
N CYS A 132 5.12 12.62 7.14
CA CYS A 132 6.45 12.63 7.74
C CYS A 132 6.49 11.50 8.78
N HIS A 133 7.59 10.77 8.84
CA HIS A 133 7.71 9.62 9.74
C HIS A 133 8.42 10.03 11.04
N SER A 134 7.83 9.64 12.18
CA SER A 134 8.52 9.66 13.47
C SER A 134 9.01 8.27 13.81
N LYS A 135 10.29 8.16 14.19
CA LYS A 135 10.89 6.88 14.59
C LYS A 135 10.51 6.42 15.99
N SER A 136 9.89 7.31 16.77
CA SER A 136 9.46 7.03 18.14
C SER A 136 7.95 7.17 18.23
N TRP A 137 7.33 6.32 19.03
CA TRP A 137 5.93 6.48 19.38
C TRP A 137 5.74 7.72 20.23
N ILE A 138 4.64 8.43 20.00
CA ILE A 138 4.24 9.54 20.84
C ILE A 138 3.87 9.04 22.24
N THR A 139 4.33 9.73 23.30
CA THR A 139 4.06 9.34 24.69
C THR A 139 2.57 9.05 25.01
N PRO A 140 1.57 9.81 24.50
CA PRO A 140 0.15 9.46 24.69
C PRO A 140 -0.27 8.12 24.09
N ALA A 141 0.37 7.67 23.00
CA ALA A 141 0.08 6.38 22.38
C ALA A 141 0.70 5.21 23.15
N THR A 142 1.67 5.45 24.04
CA THR A 142 2.33 4.41 24.83
C THR A 142 1.32 3.60 25.65
N GLN A 143 0.33 4.25 26.26
CA GLN A 143 -0.72 3.55 27.03
C GLN A 143 -1.60 2.65 26.16
N TRP A 144 -1.81 3.02 24.89
CA TRP A 144 -2.59 2.21 23.96
C TRP A 144 -1.82 0.98 23.47
N ILE A 145 -0.52 1.11 23.23
CA ILE A 145 0.32 -0.01 22.81
C ILE A 145 0.53 -0.99 23.96
N THR A 146 0.62 -0.48 25.20
CA THR A 146 0.76 -1.31 26.40
C THR A 146 -0.57 -1.82 26.95
N ARG A 147 -1.72 -1.42 26.38
CA ARG A 147 -3.06 -1.88 26.81
C ARG A 147 -3.24 -3.40 26.74
N SER A 148 -2.46 -4.06 25.88
CA SER A 148 -2.45 -5.52 25.70
C SER A 148 -1.75 -6.24 26.87
N ASN A 149 -2.14 -5.95 28.11
CA ASN A 149 -1.64 -6.63 29.30
C ASN A 149 -2.34 -7.98 29.55
N ASN A 150 -3.28 -8.40 28.69
CA ASN A 150 -3.89 -9.73 28.74
C ASN A 150 -4.07 -10.31 27.32
N SER A 151 -3.22 -11.26 26.96
CA SER A 151 -3.39 -12.30 25.92
C SER A 151 -3.50 -11.95 24.42
N TRP A 152 -3.62 -10.68 24.01
CA TRP A 152 -3.67 -10.35 22.57
C TRP A 152 -3.10 -8.96 22.21
N PRO A 153 -2.25 -8.86 21.17
CA PRO A 153 -1.58 -9.96 20.49
C PRO A 153 -0.52 -10.61 21.38
N ASP A 154 -0.18 -11.87 21.12
CA ASP A 154 0.86 -12.62 21.84
C ASP A 154 2.21 -11.86 21.83
N GLU A 155 3.02 -12.00 22.87
CA GLU A 155 4.34 -11.35 22.97
C GLU A 155 5.25 -11.71 21.79
N ASP A 156 5.12 -12.93 21.25
CA ASP A 156 5.82 -13.34 20.03
C ASP A 156 5.37 -12.56 18.78
N VAL A 157 4.09 -12.18 18.70
CA VAL A 157 3.52 -11.33 17.63
C VAL A 157 3.97 -9.87 17.77
N LYS A 158 4.31 -9.42 18.99
CA LYS A 158 4.88 -8.09 19.26
C LYS A 158 6.35 -7.99 18.86
N GLN A 159 7.11 -9.09 18.91
CA GLN A 159 8.56 -9.08 18.69
C GLN A 159 9.02 -9.69 17.36
N LYS A 160 8.20 -10.51 16.70
CA LYS A 160 8.53 -11.16 15.42
C LYS A 160 7.40 -10.98 14.42
N MET A 161 7.76 -10.75 13.16
CA MET A 161 6.83 -10.81 12.05
C MET A 161 6.49 -12.29 11.81
N THR A 162 5.40 -12.76 12.39
CA THR A 162 4.89 -14.13 12.27
C THR A 162 4.50 -14.45 10.82
N ILE A 163 4.39 -15.74 10.47
CA ILE A 163 3.91 -16.13 9.14
C ILE A 163 2.50 -15.59 8.87
N VAL A 164 1.66 -15.45 9.90
CA VAL A 164 0.33 -14.82 9.80
C VAL A 164 0.43 -13.32 9.54
N GLN A 165 1.44 -12.62 10.08
CA GLN A 165 1.74 -11.24 9.70
C GLN A 165 2.35 -11.14 8.30
N LEU A 166 3.14 -12.13 7.85
CA LEU A 166 3.58 -12.25 6.45
C LEU A 166 2.40 -12.51 5.52
N TRP A 167 1.43 -13.33 5.92
CA TRP A 167 0.18 -13.56 5.20
C TRP A 167 -0.72 -12.33 5.24
N LYS A 168 -0.82 -11.61 6.36
CA LYS A 168 -1.49 -10.29 6.40
C LYS A 168 -0.79 -9.26 5.52
N LEU A 169 0.55 -9.28 5.43
CA LEU A 169 1.36 -8.46 4.52
C LEU A 169 1.22 -8.88 3.04
N LEU A 170 0.99 -10.17 2.78
CA LEU A 170 0.65 -10.70 1.45
C LEU A 170 -0.81 -10.42 1.07
N LEU A 171 -1.68 -10.27 2.07
CA LEU A 171 -3.06 -9.84 1.94
C LEU A 171 -3.19 -8.31 1.96
N LEU A 172 -2.17 -7.54 2.34
CA LEU A 172 -2.20 -6.08 2.27
C LEU A 172 -1.89 -5.70 0.81
N ASP A 173 -2.81 -4.97 0.17
CA ASP A 173 -2.67 -4.29 -1.13
C ASP A 173 -2.90 -5.19 -2.35
N CYS A 174 -1.86 -5.85 -2.82
CA CYS A 174 -1.90 -6.73 -3.97
C CYS A 174 -0.62 -7.57 -4.04
N VAL A 175 -0.69 -8.75 -4.65
CA VAL A 175 0.53 -9.54 -4.90
C VAL A 175 1.28 -8.92 -6.06
N ILE A 176 2.35 -8.18 -5.75
CA ILE A 176 3.25 -7.55 -6.71
C ILE A 176 4.36 -8.52 -7.10
N PHE A 177 4.45 -8.82 -8.39
CA PHE A 177 5.53 -9.59 -8.96
C PHE A 177 6.61 -8.69 -9.57
N TYR A 178 7.83 -8.78 -9.04
CA TYR A 178 9.00 -8.12 -9.62
C TYR A 178 9.54 -8.92 -10.81
N PRO A 179 9.92 -8.27 -11.92
CA PRO A 179 10.56 -8.94 -13.06
C PRO A 179 11.75 -9.81 -12.61
N ASN A 180 11.83 -11.03 -13.13
CA ASN A 180 12.89 -12.01 -12.85
C ASN A 180 12.94 -12.60 -11.42
N SER A 181 11.90 -12.41 -10.59
CA SER A 181 11.83 -13.10 -9.30
C SER A 181 11.65 -14.61 -9.48
N ILE A 182 12.52 -15.40 -8.83
CA ILE A 182 12.42 -16.87 -8.79
C ILE A 182 11.17 -17.39 -8.08
N LEU A 183 10.45 -16.50 -7.38
CA LEU A 183 9.24 -16.83 -6.62
C LEU A 183 7.97 -16.74 -7.49
N ILE A 184 8.07 -16.28 -8.73
CA ILE A 184 6.95 -16.20 -9.67
C ILE A 184 6.71 -17.59 -10.26
N PRO A 185 5.51 -18.17 -10.11
CA PRO A 185 5.16 -19.41 -10.81
C PRO A 185 5.39 -19.25 -12.32
N ASN A 186 5.97 -20.25 -12.96
CA ASN A 186 6.31 -20.19 -14.40
C ASN A 186 5.09 -19.84 -15.27
N GLU A 187 3.90 -20.23 -14.83
CA GLU A 187 2.61 -19.95 -15.46
C GLU A 187 2.26 -18.46 -15.48
N LEU A 188 2.80 -17.67 -14.55
CA LEU A 188 2.64 -16.22 -14.47
C LEU A 188 3.80 -15.45 -15.11
N GLN A 189 4.89 -16.12 -15.49
CA GLN A 189 6.02 -15.49 -16.17
C GLN A 189 5.66 -15.20 -17.63
N THR A 190 5.30 -13.96 -17.93
CA THR A 190 5.13 -13.52 -19.31
C THR A 190 6.40 -12.92 -19.88
N LYS A 191 6.67 -13.16 -21.16
CA LYS A 191 7.76 -12.54 -21.92
C LYS A 191 7.59 -11.02 -22.13
N VAL A 192 6.44 -10.47 -21.76
CA VAL A 192 6.12 -9.05 -21.96
C VAL A 192 6.57 -8.25 -20.75
N ASN A 193 7.40 -7.25 -21.04
CA ASN A 193 8.21 -6.47 -20.13
C ASN A 193 7.40 -5.32 -19.50
N SER A 194 6.25 -5.61 -18.89
CA SER A 194 5.42 -4.58 -18.25
C SER A 194 5.42 -4.71 -16.74
N ASP A 195 5.60 -3.57 -16.10
CA ASP A 195 5.69 -3.35 -14.66
C ASP A 195 4.53 -3.94 -13.87
N ILE A 196 4.87 -4.42 -12.67
CA ILE A 196 4.03 -4.62 -11.49
C ILE A 196 2.60 -5.11 -11.79
N ARG A 197 2.40 -6.43 -11.73
CA ARG A 197 1.05 -7.02 -11.70
C ARG A 197 0.47 -6.85 -10.32
N ARG A 198 -0.69 -6.19 -10.22
CA ARG A 198 -1.45 -6.09 -8.97
C ARG A 198 -2.56 -7.13 -8.99
N ILE A 199 -2.34 -8.27 -8.35
CA ILE A 199 -3.36 -9.32 -8.25
C ILE A 199 -4.02 -9.22 -6.88
N PRO A 200 -5.37 -9.15 -6.81
CA PRO A 200 -6.08 -9.18 -5.54
C PRO A 200 -5.66 -10.41 -4.72
N PRO A 201 -5.33 -10.27 -3.43
CA PRO A 201 -4.73 -11.37 -2.67
C PRO A 201 -5.61 -12.62 -2.58
N VAL A 202 -6.94 -12.45 -2.48
CA VAL A 202 -7.91 -13.57 -2.47
C VAL A 202 -7.84 -14.38 -3.77
N VAL A 203 -7.68 -13.72 -4.90
CA VAL A 203 -7.56 -14.33 -6.23
C VAL A 203 -6.25 -15.10 -6.34
N TYR A 204 -5.16 -14.51 -5.86
CA TYR A 204 -3.87 -15.18 -5.85
C TYR A 204 -3.89 -16.41 -4.92
N ALA A 205 -4.55 -16.34 -3.78
CA ALA A 205 -4.69 -17.48 -2.86
C ALA A 205 -5.43 -18.65 -3.52
N HIS A 206 -6.59 -18.41 -4.14
CA HIS A 206 -7.32 -19.45 -4.87
C HIS A 206 -6.52 -20.00 -6.05
N TYR A 207 -5.86 -19.13 -6.82
CA TYR A 207 -4.99 -19.56 -7.92
C TYR A 207 -3.80 -20.40 -7.44
N PHE A 208 -3.18 -20.02 -6.33
CA PHE A 208 -2.08 -20.77 -5.74
C PHE A 208 -2.54 -22.17 -5.31
N LEU A 209 -3.75 -22.30 -4.75
CA LEU A 209 -4.34 -23.61 -4.47
C LEU A 209 -4.52 -24.43 -5.75
N VAL A 210 -5.05 -23.85 -6.83
CA VAL A 210 -5.14 -24.52 -8.14
C VAL A 210 -3.77 -25.03 -8.58
N LEU A 211 -2.72 -24.19 -8.51
CA LEU A 211 -1.36 -24.57 -8.87
C LEU A 211 -0.83 -25.72 -8.02
N CYS A 212 -0.99 -25.65 -6.70
CA CYS A 212 -0.55 -26.71 -5.79
C CYS A 212 -1.23 -28.04 -6.14
N GLN A 213 -2.56 -28.04 -6.33
CA GLN A 213 -3.31 -29.26 -6.62
C GLN A 213 -3.00 -29.82 -8.00
N TYR A 214 -2.81 -28.95 -9.00
CA TYR A 214 -2.35 -29.33 -10.33
C TYR A 214 -0.97 -30.02 -10.27
N ARG A 215 -0.02 -29.44 -9.53
CA ARG A 215 1.34 -30.01 -9.37
C ARG A 215 1.34 -31.34 -8.61
N LEU A 216 0.44 -31.49 -7.64
CA LEU A 216 0.21 -32.74 -6.90
C LEU A 216 -0.57 -33.79 -7.72
N LYS A 217 -1.06 -33.44 -8.92
CA LYS A 217 -1.94 -34.26 -9.77
C LYS A 217 -3.24 -34.68 -9.06
N ASN A 218 -3.71 -33.85 -8.13
CA ASN A 218 -4.99 -34.06 -7.48
C ASN A 218 -6.09 -33.38 -8.29
N GLU A 219 -6.60 -34.09 -9.31
CA GLU A 219 -7.53 -33.50 -10.26
C GLU A 219 -8.83 -33.01 -9.62
N GLN A 220 -9.33 -33.72 -8.60
CA GLN A 220 -10.58 -33.33 -7.95
C GLN A 220 -10.41 -32.02 -7.19
N GLN A 221 -9.41 -31.93 -6.30
CA GLN A 221 -9.16 -30.69 -5.55
C GLN A 221 -8.72 -29.54 -6.45
N CYS A 222 -8.09 -29.82 -7.59
CA CYS A 222 -7.78 -28.83 -8.62
C CYS A 222 -9.07 -28.25 -9.22
N ARG A 223 -10.04 -29.11 -9.59
CA ARG A 223 -11.36 -28.67 -10.07
C ARG A 223 -12.13 -27.87 -9.02
N ASP A 224 -12.11 -28.33 -7.77
CA ASP A 224 -12.79 -27.64 -6.67
C ASP A 224 -12.17 -26.24 -6.44
N SER A 225 -10.83 -26.15 -6.38
CA SER A 225 -10.13 -24.86 -6.22
C SER A 225 -10.34 -23.91 -7.40
N LEU A 226 -10.45 -24.45 -8.62
CA LEU A 226 -10.74 -23.67 -9.82
C LEU A 226 -12.18 -23.14 -9.81
N GLN A 227 -13.13 -23.94 -9.31
CA GLN A 227 -14.51 -23.53 -9.13
C GLN A 227 -14.63 -22.44 -8.06
N ASP A 228 -13.89 -22.54 -6.95
CA ASP A 228 -13.84 -21.51 -5.92
C ASP A 228 -13.27 -20.19 -6.45
N LEU A 229 -12.19 -20.26 -7.25
CA LEU A 229 -11.64 -19.09 -7.94
C LEU A 229 -12.70 -18.44 -8.84
N LYS A 230 -13.41 -19.24 -9.64
CA LYS A 230 -14.47 -18.75 -10.52
C LYS A 230 -15.58 -18.05 -9.73
N LEU A 231 -16.09 -18.67 -8.67
CA LEU A 231 -17.14 -18.10 -7.82
C LEU A 231 -16.70 -16.80 -7.16
N THR A 232 -15.44 -16.73 -6.68
CA THR A 232 -14.86 -15.52 -6.12
C THR A 232 -14.96 -14.33 -7.08
N LEU A 233 -14.72 -14.57 -8.38
CA LEU A 233 -14.82 -13.55 -9.41
C LEU A 233 -16.28 -13.22 -9.77
N GLU A 234 -17.15 -14.21 -9.90
CA GLU A 234 -18.57 -14.02 -10.23
C GLU A 234 -19.30 -13.21 -9.15
N GLU A 235 -19.01 -13.50 -7.88
CA GLU A 235 -19.58 -12.81 -6.71
C GLU A 235 -18.85 -11.49 -6.39
N ASN A 236 -17.79 -11.14 -7.12
CA ASN A 236 -16.95 -9.96 -6.87
C ASN A 236 -16.42 -9.90 -5.42
N TYR A 237 -16.09 -11.06 -4.87
CA TYR A 237 -15.71 -11.20 -3.46
C TYR A 237 -14.33 -10.57 -3.23
N PHE A 238 -14.30 -9.39 -2.61
CA PHE A 238 -13.11 -8.54 -2.45
C PHE A 238 -12.43 -8.20 -3.79
N ILE A 239 -13.22 -7.93 -4.84
CA ILE A 239 -12.73 -7.47 -6.14
C ILE A 239 -13.75 -6.47 -6.72
N SER A 240 -13.60 -5.18 -6.44
CA SER A 240 -14.56 -4.16 -6.86
C SER A 240 -14.08 -3.32 -8.06
N GLN A 241 -12.78 -3.10 -8.18
CA GLN A 241 -12.12 -2.23 -9.14
C GLN A 241 -11.94 -2.90 -10.51
N PRO A 242 -12.17 -2.17 -11.62
CA PRO A 242 -12.01 -2.72 -12.97
C PRO A 242 -10.63 -3.32 -13.24
N ILE A 243 -9.57 -2.65 -12.76
CA ILE A 243 -8.19 -3.11 -12.93
C ILE A 243 -7.90 -4.39 -12.15
N GLY A 244 -8.41 -4.50 -10.91
CA GLY A 244 -8.34 -5.73 -10.12
C GLY A 244 -9.04 -6.88 -10.83
N LYS A 245 -10.27 -6.65 -11.33
CA LYS A 245 -11.02 -7.64 -12.11
C LYS A 245 -10.30 -8.05 -13.39
N CYS A 246 -9.71 -7.09 -14.12
CA CYS A 246 -8.93 -7.36 -15.33
C CYS A 246 -7.83 -8.40 -15.06
N PHE A 247 -6.99 -8.18 -14.04
CA PHE A 247 -5.96 -9.14 -13.65
C PHE A 247 -6.54 -10.46 -13.14
N SER A 248 -7.63 -10.41 -12.37
CA SER A 248 -8.29 -11.62 -11.87
C SER A 248 -8.78 -12.54 -12.98
N TYR A 249 -9.40 -11.99 -14.02
CA TYR A 249 -9.86 -12.77 -15.16
C TYR A 249 -8.70 -13.35 -15.98
N ALA A 250 -7.56 -12.65 -16.06
CA ALA A 250 -6.35 -13.22 -16.68
C ALA A 250 -5.84 -14.43 -15.89
N ILE A 251 -5.82 -14.33 -14.55
CA ILE A 251 -5.45 -15.44 -13.66
C ILE A 251 -6.42 -16.62 -13.80
N LEU A 252 -7.73 -16.36 -13.84
CA LEU A 252 -8.74 -17.40 -14.07
C LEU A 252 -8.54 -18.08 -15.44
N GLY A 253 -8.18 -17.32 -16.49
CA GLY A 253 -7.86 -17.86 -17.81
C GLY A 253 -6.68 -18.83 -17.77
N ILE A 254 -5.60 -18.47 -17.08
CA ILE A 254 -4.43 -19.35 -16.87
C ILE A 254 -4.85 -20.61 -16.10
N ALA A 255 -5.64 -20.46 -15.04
CA ALA A 255 -6.11 -21.57 -14.23
C ALA A 255 -6.97 -22.57 -15.05
N PHE A 256 -7.87 -22.07 -15.90
CA PHE A 256 -8.64 -22.92 -16.81
C PHE A 256 -7.75 -23.64 -17.82
N GLN A 257 -6.73 -22.96 -18.36
CA GLN A 257 -5.80 -23.56 -19.30
C GLN A 257 -5.02 -24.73 -18.66
N LEU A 258 -4.59 -24.59 -17.40
CA LEU A 258 -3.95 -25.67 -16.63
C LEU A 258 -4.89 -26.85 -16.42
N GLY A 259 -6.18 -26.59 -16.16
CA GLY A 259 -7.21 -27.62 -16.03
C GLY A 259 -7.69 -28.24 -17.36
N GLY A 260 -7.12 -27.83 -18.50
CA GLY A 260 -7.52 -28.32 -19.83
C GLY A 260 -8.80 -27.69 -20.41
N GLY A 261 -9.37 -26.68 -19.75
CA GLY A 261 -10.60 -26.00 -20.16
C GLY A 261 -10.35 -24.86 -21.16
N ILE A 262 -10.02 -25.20 -22.41
CA ILE A 262 -9.60 -24.21 -23.43
C ILE A 262 -10.67 -23.13 -23.69
N GLU A 263 -11.94 -23.51 -23.84
CA GLU A 263 -13.01 -22.54 -24.12
C GLU A 263 -13.26 -21.61 -22.92
N SER A 264 -13.24 -22.14 -21.71
CA SER A 264 -13.35 -21.35 -20.48
C SER A 264 -12.17 -20.40 -20.30
N ALA A 265 -10.96 -20.85 -20.62
CA ALA A 265 -9.76 -20.02 -20.60
C ALA A 265 -9.89 -18.84 -21.58
N LYS A 266 -10.31 -19.12 -22.83
CA LYS A 266 -10.54 -18.10 -23.85
C LYS A 266 -11.59 -17.08 -23.41
N SER A 267 -12.70 -17.54 -22.85
CA SER A 267 -13.75 -16.65 -22.32
C SER A 267 -13.22 -15.73 -21.21
N ALA A 268 -12.42 -16.27 -20.28
CA ALA A 268 -11.84 -15.49 -19.19
C ALA A 268 -10.84 -14.44 -19.72
N PHE A 269 -10.00 -14.78 -20.69
CA PHE A 269 -9.09 -13.80 -21.31
C PHE A 269 -9.83 -12.70 -22.06
N ILE A 270 -10.92 -13.02 -22.77
CA ILE A 270 -11.76 -12.01 -23.41
C ILE A 270 -12.34 -11.04 -22.37
N GLN A 271 -12.82 -11.57 -21.24
CA GLN A 271 -13.36 -10.74 -20.16
C GLN A 271 -12.29 -9.84 -19.54
N SER A 272 -11.07 -10.36 -19.36
CA SER A 272 -9.92 -9.60 -18.90
C SER A 272 -9.62 -8.40 -19.81
N ILE A 273 -9.51 -8.64 -21.12
CA ILE A 273 -9.26 -7.58 -22.12
C ILE A 273 -10.40 -6.55 -22.14
N ALA A 274 -11.66 -6.99 -22.01
CA ALA A 274 -12.81 -6.09 -21.99
C ALA A 274 -12.84 -5.15 -20.77
N LEU A 275 -12.14 -5.50 -19.69
CA LEU A 275 -12.05 -4.73 -18.45
C LEU A 275 -10.78 -3.88 -18.36
N GLU A 276 -9.89 -3.93 -19.36
CA GLU A 276 -8.65 -3.17 -19.38
C GLU A 276 -8.96 -1.66 -19.44
N PRO A 277 -8.56 -0.86 -18.42
CA PRO A 277 -8.84 0.58 -18.42
C PRO A 277 -8.11 1.29 -19.57
N ASP A 278 -8.78 2.20 -20.28
CA ASP A 278 -8.15 3.03 -21.31
C ASP A 278 -6.96 3.85 -20.78
N THR A 279 -6.92 4.12 -19.48
CA THR A 279 -5.82 4.83 -18.82
C THR A 279 -4.50 4.04 -18.85
N ILE A 280 -4.52 2.70 -18.90
CA ILE A 280 -3.28 1.90 -19.01
C ILE A 280 -2.62 2.10 -20.38
N LYS A 281 -3.40 2.36 -21.44
CA LYS A 281 -2.85 2.71 -22.77
C LYS A 281 -2.14 4.05 -22.81
N THR A 282 -2.32 4.88 -21.78
CA THR A 282 -1.81 6.27 -21.73
C THR A 282 -0.65 6.43 -20.75
N ILE A 283 -0.39 5.43 -19.90
CA ILE A 283 0.66 5.47 -18.86
C ILE A 283 1.85 4.54 -19.20
N LEU A 284 1.72 3.68 -20.22
CA LEU A 284 2.84 3.01 -20.91
C LEU A 284 3.31 3.83 -22.11
#